data_AF-A0A5C6FDD2-F1
#
_entry.id   AF-A0A5C6FDD2-F1
#
_cell.length_a   1.000
_cell.length_b   1.000
_cell.length_c   1.000
_cell.angle_alpha   90.00
_cell.angle_beta   90.00
_cell.angle_gamma   90.00
#
_symmetry.space_group_name_H-M   'P 1'
#
loop_
_entity.id
_entity.type
_entity.pdbx_description
1 polymer ?
#
loop_
_entity_poly.entity_id
_entity_poly.type
_entity_poly.pdbx_seq_one_letter_code
_entity_poly.pdbx_strand_id
1 'polypeptide(L)'
;MVTPDPYRMVRLNAGAASIVEGITGDRPSSATMYRWAQRGLKGVKLQTAFAGGHRRTTEQWIREFFAAITEAVDGTAVAPPKPVDRDKQIKRAEAELEAAGI
;
A
#
# COMPACT_ATOMS: atom_id res chain seq x y z
N MET A 1 2.02 -17.53 -8.54
CA MET A 1 2.28 -16.60 -7.43
C MET A 1 1.20 -15.54 -7.49
N VAL A 2 0.26 -15.48 -6.55
CA VAL A 2 -0.85 -14.51 -6.62
C VAL A 2 -0.29 -13.13 -6.26
N THR A 3 -0.28 -12.20 -7.21
CA THR A 3 0.08 -10.80 -6.95
C THR A 3 -0.88 -10.24 -5.90
N PRO A 4 -0.40 -9.73 -4.76
CA PRO A 4 -1.28 -9.14 -3.76
C PRO A 4 -2.00 -7.93 -4.37
N ASP A 5 -3.33 -7.94 -4.30
CA ASP A 5 -4.16 -6.83 -4.75
C ASP A 5 -3.90 -5.59 -3.85
N PRO A 6 -3.37 -4.48 -4.40
CA PRO A 6 -3.00 -3.31 -3.60
C PRO A 6 -4.21 -2.62 -2.95
N TYR A 7 -5.42 -2.91 -3.42
CA TYR A 7 -6.68 -2.38 -2.87
C TYR A 7 -7.33 -3.31 -1.83
N ARG A 8 -6.72 -4.46 -1.54
CA ARG A 8 -7.23 -5.39 -0.52
C ARG A 8 -7.18 -4.73 0.86
N MET A 9 -8.34 -4.64 1.52
CA MET A 9 -8.44 -4.06 2.86
C MET A 9 -7.92 -5.00 3.94
N VAL A 10 -6.83 -4.62 4.61
CA VAL A 10 -6.27 -5.32 5.77
C VAL A 10 -6.57 -4.58 7.06
N ARG A 11 -6.65 -5.31 8.18
CA ARG A 11 -6.82 -4.70 9.50
C ARG A 11 -5.61 -3.82 9.83
N LEU A 12 -5.86 -2.69 10.49
CA LEU A 12 -4.83 -1.74 10.96
C LEU A 12 -4.08 -2.29 12.19
N ASN A 13 -3.51 -3.47 12.07
CA ASN A 13 -2.77 -4.17 13.11
C ASN A 13 -1.53 -4.84 12.49
N ALA A 14 -1.13 -6.01 13.00
CA ALA A 14 -0.06 -6.82 12.42
C ALA A 14 -0.19 -7.06 10.91
N GLY A 15 -1.40 -7.12 10.35
CA GLY A 15 -1.61 -7.27 8.91
C GLY A 15 -1.06 -6.09 8.11
N ALA A 16 -1.44 -4.86 8.49
CA ALA A 16 -0.90 -3.64 7.87
C ALA A 16 0.60 -3.48 8.13
N ALA A 17 1.09 -3.85 9.31
CA ALA A 17 2.53 -3.83 9.62
C ALA A 17 3.34 -4.77 8.72
N SER A 18 2.79 -5.93 8.35
CA SER A 18 3.43 -6.86 7.42
C SER A 18 3.54 -6.30 6.00
N ILE A 19 2.59 -5.47 5.58
CA ILE A 19 2.68 -4.78 4.29
C ILE A 19 3.82 -3.77 4.32
N VAL A 20 3.95 -3.00 5.41
CA VAL A 20 5.05 -2.05 5.57
C VAL A 20 6.40 -2.78 5.53
N GLU A 21 6.54 -3.89 6.26
CA GLU A 21 7.72 -4.74 6.22
C GLU A 21 8.04 -5.21 4.79
N GLY A 22 7.03 -5.62 4.02
CA GLY A 22 7.22 -5.99 2.62
C GLY A 22 7.67 -4.84 1.70
N ILE A 23 7.36 -3.58 2.06
CA ILE A 23 7.77 -2.40 1.30
C ILE A 23 9.16 -1.90 1.73
N THR A 24 9.44 -1.86 3.04
CA THR A 24 10.60 -1.17 3.61
C THR A 24 11.67 -2.10 4.17
N GLY A 25 11.37 -3.40 4.35
CA GLY A 25 12.24 -4.34 5.06
C GLY A 25 12.12 -4.28 6.59
N ASP A 26 11.43 -3.27 7.13
CA ASP A 26 11.29 -3.04 8.57
C ASP A 26 9.84 -3.16 9.02
N ARG A 27 9.59 -3.96 10.05
CA ARG A 27 8.24 -4.16 10.58
C ARG A 27 7.90 -3.15 11.70
N PRO A 28 7.01 -2.17 11.46
CA PRO A 28 6.55 -1.29 12.52
C PRO A 28 5.67 -2.05 13.52
N SER A 29 5.62 -1.57 14.77
CA SER A 29 4.66 -2.08 15.75
C SER A 29 3.22 -1.74 15.35
N SER A 30 2.25 -2.53 15.82
CA SER A 30 0.82 -2.23 15.60
C SER A 30 0.44 -0.85 16.15
N ALA A 31 1.01 -0.44 17.29
CA ALA A 31 0.79 0.88 17.88
C ALA A 31 1.26 2.03 16.96
N THR A 32 2.35 1.82 16.22
CA THR A 32 2.82 2.78 15.21
C THR A 32 1.81 2.96 14.08
N MET A 33 1.19 1.87 13.59
CA MET A 33 0.14 1.96 12.57
C MET A 33 -1.06 2.79 13.06
N TYR A 34 -1.52 2.55 14.30
CA TYR A 34 -2.59 3.35 14.90
C TYR A 34 -2.18 4.82 15.11
N ARG A 35 -0.93 5.09 15.48
CA ARG A 35 -0.39 6.45 15.60
C ARG A 35 -0.44 7.17 14.26
N TRP A 36 -0.01 6.53 13.18
CA TRP A 36 -0.07 7.11 11.83
C TRP A 36 -1.49 7.40 11.36
N ALA A 37 -2.45 6.54 11.68
CA ALA A 37 -3.85 6.79 11.33
C ALA A 37 -4.50 7.92 12.16
N GLN A 38 -4.16 8.03 13.45
CA GLN A 38 -4.81 8.99 14.35
C GLN A 38 -4.13 10.37 14.37
N ARG A 39 -2.81 10.36 14.56
CA ARG A 39 -1.98 11.56 14.73
C ARG A 39 -1.22 11.91 13.45
N GLY A 40 -0.85 10.91 12.67
CA GLY A 40 -0.01 11.10 11.49
C GLY A 40 1.48 11.08 11.79
N LEU A 41 2.26 11.39 10.76
CA LEU A 41 3.71 11.57 10.79
C LEU A 41 4.04 12.73 9.84
N LYS A 42 4.81 13.72 10.33
CA LYS A 42 5.20 14.90 9.54
C LYS A 42 4.00 15.63 8.89
N GLY A 43 2.88 15.70 9.62
CA GLY A 43 1.65 16.37 9.15
C GLY A 43 0.75 15.51 8.25
N VAL A 44 1.22 14.35 7.79
CA VAL A 44 0.46 13.43 6.92
C VAL A 44 -0.20 12.34 7.76
N LYS A 45 -1.46 11.99 7.49
CA LYS A 45 -2.16 10.89 8.17
C LYS A 45 -2.35 9.70 7.24
N LEU A 46 -2.21 8.49 7.78
CA LEU A 46 -2.50 7.26 7.04
C LEU A 46 -4.01 7.15 6.80
N GLN A 47 -4.39 6.98 5.53
CA GLN A 47 -5.79 6.77 5.17
C GLN A 47 -6.27 5.40 5.68
N THR A 48 -7.47 5.42 6.26
CA THR A 48 -8.13 4.23 6.80
C THR A 48 -9.62 4.28 6.52
N ALA A 49 -10.24 3.10 6.45
CA ALA A 49 -11.68 2.94 6.40
C ALA A 49 -12.16 2.08 7.58
N PHE A 50 -13.36 2.35 8.07
CA PHE A 50 -14.01 1.49 9.05
C PHE A 50 -14.90 0.47 8.32
N ALA A 51 -14.54 -0.81 8.37
CA ALA A 51 -15.26 -1.86 7.66
C ALA A 51 -15.22 -3.19 8.43
N GLY A 52 -16.40 -3.79 8.61
CA GLY A 52 -16.56 -5.02 9.38
C GLY A 52 -16.10 -4.88 10.83
N GLY A 53 -16.44 -3.77 11.50
CA GLY A 53 -16.16 -3.53 12.92
C GLY A 53 -14.70 -3.15 13.25
N HIS A 54 -13.84 -2.98 12.24
CA HIS A 54 -12.43 -2.66 12.45
C HIS A 54 -11.95 -1.55 11.52
N ARG A 55 -10.96 -0.78 11.97
CA ARG A 55 -10.18 0.08 11.07
C ARG A 55 -9.31 -0.77 10.16
N ARG A 56 -9.32 -0.41 8.88
CA ARG A 56 -8.60 -1.08 7.81
C ARG A 56 -7.85 -0.07 6.95
N THR A 57 -6.81 -0.55 6.30
CA THR A 57 -6.07 0.20 5.28
C THR A 57 -5.76 -0.72 4.11
N THR A 58 -5.13 -0.19 3.08
CA THR A 58 -4.70 -0.91 1.88
C THR A 58 -3.22 -0.68 1.65
N GLU A 59 -2.57 -1.51 0.84
CA GLU A 59 -1.18 -1.26 0.45
C GLU A 59 -1.05 0.07 -0.31
N GLN A 60 -2.01 0.36 -1.19
CA GLN A 60 -2.05 1.61 -1.95
C GLN A 60 -2.00 2.84 -1.02
N TRP A 61 -2.85 2.87 0.03
CA TRP A 61 -2.87 3.98 0.98
C TRP A 61 -1.59 4.10 1.81
N ILE A 62 -0.92 2.98 2.10
CA ILE A 62 0.39 3.00 2.77
C ILE A 62 1.45 3.62 1.85
N ARG A 63 1.46 3.28 0.56
CA ARG A 63 2.39 3.85 -0.42
C ARG A 63 2.17 5.35 -0.62
N GLU A 64 0.92 5.76 -0.75
CA GLU A 64 0.53 7.18 -0.83
C GLU A 64 0.93 7.94 0.43
N PHE A 65 0.74 7.35 1.61
CA PHE A 65 1.17 7.91 2.88
C PHE A 65 2.69 8.15 2.92
N PHE A 66 3.50 7.19 2.47
CA PHE A 66 4.95 7.37 2.40
C PHE A 66 5.37 8.44 1.39
N ALA A 67 4.78 8.44 0.19
CA ALA A 67 5.04 9.47 -0.82
C ALA A 67 4.76 10.88 -0.28
N ALA A 68 3.63 11.06 0.40
CA ALA A 68 3.26 12.33 1.02
C ALA A 68 4.19 12.71 2.19
N ILE A 69 4.68 11.76 2.99
CA ILE A 69 5.69 12.05 4.01
C ILE A 69 6.98 12.54 3.36
N THR A 70 7.44 11.86 2.31
CA THR A 70 8.65 12.25 1.58
C THR A 70 8.51 13.67 1.02
N GLU A 71 7.38 13.99 0.41
CA GLU A 71 7.08 15.35 -0.04
C GLU A 71 7.09 16.37 1.09
N ALA A 72 6.52 16.04 2.26
CA ALA A 72 6.52 16.93 3.42
C ALA A 72 7.91 17.13 4.06
N VAL A 73 8.82 16.16 3.93
CA VAL A 73 10.18 16.24 4.48
C VAL A 73 11.14 16.92 3.52
N ASP A 74 11.12 16.54 2.24
CA ASP A 74 12.11 16.97 1.25
C ASP A 74 11.63 18.20 0.44
N GLY A 75 10.39 18.64 0.64
CA GLY A 75 9.77 19.72 -0.14
C GLY A 75 9.63 19.39 -1.64
N THR A 76 9.86 18.14 -2.01
CA THR A 76 9.89 17.65 -3.39
C THR A 76 8.78 16.63 -3.56
N ALA A 77 7.82 16.89 -4.44
CA ALA A 77 6.73 15.96 -4.71
C ALA A 77 7.27 14.67 -5.33
N VAL A 78 7.34 13.60 -4.53
CA VAL A 78 7.56 12.25 -5.04
C VAL A 78 6.22 11.75 -5.53
N ALA A 79 6.06 11.69 -6.86
CA ALA A 79 4.84 11.15 -7.44
C ALA A 79 4.60 9.72 -6.91
N PRO A 80 3.41 9.41 -6.36
CA PRO A 80 3.11 8.05 -5.92
C PRO A 80 3.29 7.09 -7.10
N PRO A 81 3.75 5.86 -6.85
CA PRO A 81 3.92 4.88 -7.92
C PRO A 81 2.59 4.74 -8.67
N LYS A 82 2.62 5.00 -9.99
CA LYS A 82 1.44 4.81 -10.84
C LYS A 82 0.93 3.39 -10.61
N PRO A 83 -0.40 3.18 -10.47
CA PRO A 83 -0.95 1.84 -10.46
C PRO A 83 -0.38 1.12 -11.67
N VAL A 84 0.30 0.00 -11.42
CA VAL A 84 0.89 -0.80 -12.48
C VAL A 84 -0.26 -1.17 -13.39
N ASP A 85 -0.25 -0.64 -14.61
CA ASP A 85 -1.37 -0.69 -15.55
C ASP A 85 -1.85 -2.13 -15.66
N ARG A 86 -2.97 -2.40 -14.98
CA ARG A 86 -3.49 -3.76 -14.78
C ARG A 86 -3.78 -4.39 -16.14
N ASP A 87 -4.19 -3.57 -17.10
CA ASP A 87 -4.42 -3.98 -18.47
C ASP A 87 -3.12 -4.38 -19.16
N LYS A 88 -1.99 -3.71 -18.89
CA LYS A 88 -0.68 -4.16 -19.41
C LYS A 88 -0.23 -5.47 -18.82
N GLN A 89 -0.48 -5.70 -17.53
CA GLN A 89 -0.11 -6.98 -16.89
C GLN A 89 -1.01 -8.12 -17.35
N ILE A 90 -2.31 -7.87 -17.49
CA ILE A 90 -3.27 -8.85 -18.04
C ILE A 90 -2.89 -9.16 -19.49
N LYS A 91 -2.69 -8.14 -20.34
CA LYS A 91 -2.26 -8.33 -21.74
C LYS A 91 -0.94 -9.09 -21.86
N ARG A 92 0.00 -8.85 -20.95
CA ARG A 92 1.26 -9.59 -20.92
C ARG A 92 1.07 -11.05 -20.53
N ALA A 93 0.24 -11.32 -19.52
CA ALA A 93 -0.09 -12.68 -19.12
C ALA A 93 -0.88 -13.43 -20.21
N GLU A 94 -1.82 -12.76 -20.88
CA GLU A 94 -2.56 -13.28 -22.03
C GLU A 94 -1.63 -13.62 -23.19
N ALA A 95 -0.68 -12.73 -23.52
CA ALA A 95 0.32 -12.99 -24.56
C ALA A 95 1.27 -14.16 -24.21
N GLU A 96 1.62 -14.32 -22.93
CA GLU A 96 2.44 -15.44 -22.44
C GLU A 96 1.66 -16.77 -22.49
N LEU A 97 0.36 -16.78 -22.18
CA LEU A 97 -0.54 -17.94 -22.33
C LEU A 97 -0.71 -18.34 -23.81
N GLU A 98 -0.98 -17.36 -24.67
CA GLU A 98 -1.15 -17.57 -26.10
C GLU A 98 0.13 -18.10 -26.76
N ALA A 99 1.30 -17.58 -26.37
CA ALA A 99 2.60 -18.09 -26.83
C ALA A 99 2.90 -19.51 -26.32
N ALA A 100 2.36 -19.90 -25.16
CA ALA A 100 2.47 -21.24 -24.61
C ALA A 100 1.45 -22.24 -25.19
N GLY A 101 0.46 -21.75 -25.95
CA GLY A 101 -0.58 -22.57 -26.58
C GLY A 101 -1.56 -23.21 -25.60
N ILE A 102 -1.82 -22.56 -24.46
CA ILE A 102 -2.75 -22.99 -23.40
C ILE A 102 -3.84 -21.94 -23.22
#